data_AF-A0A800LXP3-F1
#
_entry.id   AF-A0A800LXP3-F1
#
_cell.length_a   1.000
_cell.length_b   1.000
_cell.length_c   1.000
_cell.angle_alpha   90.00
_cell.angle_beta   90.00
_cell.angle_gamma   90.00
#
_symmetry.space_group_name_H-M   'P 1'
#
loop_
_entity.id
_entity.type
_entity.pdbx_description
1 polymer ?
#
loop_
_entity_poly.entity_id
_entity_poly.type
_entity_poly.pdbx_seq_one_letter_code
_entity_poly.pdbx_strand_id
1 'polypeptide(L)'
;MFTDQDLIDFSSRGTTFSAVKDQIHRFQSGFPYIVLQRPCSPEDGIEIVSPSDEPRLIDLHDRAAFQGRISKFVPASGVGSRMFQRLFALKNRYADMTRTDLEYKIKQGNKEAEYGLHFFNSLTKYPFYSALCESIGEEKLREMMATGQFAVILERLLTKTGFNYPNKPKGLLPFHRYNEKVRTPIHEHLVEAQAYAKTGTGRVSIHFTVSPDHLDSVQQHIN
;
A
#
# COMPACT_ATOMS: atom_id res chain seq x y z
N MET A 1 -23.02 0.97 26.56
CA MET A 1 -22.96 1.98 27.63
C MET A 1 -21.60 1.83 28.28
N PHE A 2 -20.88 2.92 28.52
CA PHE A 2 -19.55 2.86 29.13
C PHE A 2 -19.67 2.62 30.63
N THR A 3 -18.74 1.85 31.18
CA THR A 3 -18.61 1.56 32.61
C THR A 3 -17.74 2.61 33.30
N ASP A 4 -17.76 2.63 34.64
CA ASP A 4 -16.86 3.51 35.41
C ASP A 4 -15.38 3.17 35.17
N GLN A 5 -15.07 1.89 34.90
CA GLN A 5 -13.73 1.47 34.52
C GLN A 5 -13.30 2.08 33.18
N ASP A 6 -14.20 2.16 32.20
CA ASP A 6 -13.90 2.82 30.91
C ASP A 6 -13.57 4.30 31.12
N LEU A 7 -14.27 5.00 32.03
CA LEU A 7 -14.02 6.41 32.32
C LEU A 7 -12.64 6.65 32.98
N ILE A 8 -12.23 5.75 33.88
CA ILE A 8 -10.89 5.77 34.49
C ILE A 8 -9.82 5.52 33.42
N ASP A 9 -10.04 4.53 32.56
CA ASP A 9 -9.14 4.19 31.46
C ASP A 9 -8.99 5.36 30.47
N PHE A 10 -10.08 6.06 30.13
CA PHE A 10 -10.02 7.26 29.29
C PHE A 10 -9.15 8.36 29.91
N SER A 11 -9.39 8.66 31.19
CA SER A 11 -8.64 9.69 31.91
C SER A 11 -7.16 9.35 32.00
N SER A 12 -6.81 8.09 32.32
CA SER A 12 -5.41 7.64 32.40
C SER A 12 -4.65 7.73 31.07
N ARG A 13 -5.35 7.67 29.94
CA ARG A 13 -4.81 7.84 28.58
C ARG A 13 -4.81 9.30 28.11
N GLY A 14 -5.20 10.24 28.96
CA GLY A 14 -5.26 11.67 28.63
C GLY A 14 -6.38 12.05 27.67
N THR A 15 -7.48 11.28 27.61
CA THR A 15 -8.65 11.60 26.80
C THR A 15 -9.89 11.84 27.66
N THR A 16 -10.75 12.77 27.23
CA THR A 16 -12.00 13.07 27.93
C THR A 16 -13.13 12.19 27.41
N PHE A 17 -14.16 11.98 28.24
CA PHE A 17 -15.39 11.30 27.82
C PHE A 17 -16.02 11.97 26.59
N SER A 18 -16.03 13.31 26.52
CA SER A 18 -16.53 14.04 25.36
C SER A 18 -15.74 13.71 24.11
N ALA A 19 -14.41 13.71 24.18
CA ALA A 19 -13.55 13.37 23.05
C ALA A 19 -13.80 11.93 22.55
N VAL A 20 -14.00 10.97 23.46
CA VAL A 20 -14.35 9.58 23.10
C VAL A 20 -15.72 9.51 22.42
N LYS A 21 -16.72 10.23 22.95
CA LYS A 21 -18.05 10.31 22.35
C LYS A 21 -18.01 10.90 20.94
N ASP A 22 -17.23 11.96 20.74
CA ASP A 22 -17.03 12.59 19.44
C ASP A 22 -16.32 11.67 18.45
N GLN A 23 -15.32 10.90 18.90
CA GLN A 23 -14.66 9.88 18.07
C GLN A 23 -15.65 8.80 17.62
N ILE A 24 -16.47 8.28 18.55
CA ILE A 24 -17.51 7.30 18.21
C ILE A 24 -18.50 7.88 17.22
N HIS A 25 -18.95 9.11 17.44
CA HIS A 25 -19.85 9.76 16.52
C HIS A 25 -19.25 9.83 15.12
N ARG A 26 -17.97 10.22 14.98
CA ARG A 26 -17.24 10.22 13.69
C ARG A 26 -17.10 8.83 13.06
N PHE A 27 -16.94 7.77 13.85
CA PHE A 27 -16.95 6.41 13.29
C PHE A 27 -18.31 5.99 12.74
N GLN A 28 -19.40 6.50 13.32
CA GLN A 28 -20.77 6.21 12.89
C GLN A 28 -21.21 7.07 11.70
N SER A 29 -20.97 8.39 11.77
CA SER A 29 -21.41 9.36 10.75
C SER A 29 -20.39 9.59 9.64
N GLY A 30 -19.18 9.05 9.79
CA GLY A 30 -18.04 9.28 8.90
C GLY A 30 -17.24 10.52 9.30
N PHE A 31 -16.08 10.68 8.66
CA PHE A 31 -15.25 11.87 8.82
C PHE A 31 -15.67 12.91 7.79
N PRO A 32 -15.85 14.18 8.19
CA PRO A 32 -16.08 15.25 7.21
C PRO A 32 -14.89 15.33 6.26
N TYR A 33 -15.16 15.67 5.00
CA TYR A 33 -14.09 15.95 4.06
C TYR A 33 -13.28 17.15 4.54
N ILE A 34 -11.96 17.08 4.37
CA ILE A 34 -11.09 18.23 4.59
C ILE A 34 -11.49 19.29 3.57
N VAL A 35 -11.85 20.48 4.05
CA VAL A 35 -12.10 21.64 3.20
C VAL A 35 -10.74 22.22 2.82
N LEU A 36 -10.36 22.05 1.56
CA LEU A 36 -9.16 22.67 1.02
C LEU A 36 -9.38 24.18 0.94
N GLN A 37 -8.47 24.99 1.50
CA GLN A 37 -8.56 26.45 1.41
C GLN A 37 -8.22 26.93 0.00
N ARG A 38 -6.98 26.70 -0.43
CA ARG A 38 -6.44 26.98 -1.78
C ARG A 38 -5.10 26.23 -1.95
N PRO A 39 -4.59 26.07 -3.18
CA PRO A 39 -3.22 25.61 -3.40
C PRO A 39 -2.21 26.54 -2.71
N CYS A 40 -1.11 25.97 -2.21
CA CYS A 40 0.02 26.77 -1.76
C CYS A 40 0.70 27.45 -2.95
N SER A 41 1.13 28.69 -2.77
CA SER A 41 1.86 29.49 -3.74
C SER A 41 3.24 29.90 -3.17
N PRO A 42 4.15 30.45 -3.99
CA PRO A 42 5.44 30.93 -3.52
C PRO A 42 5.35 31.94 -2.38
N GLU A 43 4.27 32.73 -2.36
CA GLU A 43 3.97 33.72 -1.31
C GLU A 43 3.61 33.09 0.05
N ASP A 44 3.38 31.77 0.10
CA ASP A 44 3.12 31.01 1.34
C ASP A 44 4.40 30.50 2.02
N GLY A 45 5.57 31.06 1.66
CA GLY A 45 6.86 30.64 2.19
C GLY A 45 7.46 29.43 1.49
N ILE A 46 7.01 29.12 0.27
CA ILE A 46 7.67 28.12 -0.59
C ILE A 46 8.86 28.78 -1.28
N GLU A 47 10.06 28.35 -0.91
CA GLU A 47 11.29 28.79 -1.56
C GLU A 47 11.38 28.23 -2.98
N ILE A 48 11.51 29.12 -3.98
CA ILE A 48 11.77 28.74 -5.36
C ILE A 48 13.28 28.75 -5.60
N VAL A 49 13.84 27.57 -5.88
CA VAL A 49 15.23 27.44 -6.32
C VAL A 49 15.35 28.03 -7.73
N SER A 50 16.26 28.99 -7.89
CA SER A 50 16.52 29.59 -9.19
C SER A 50 17.24 28.59 -10.13
N PRO A 51 16.97 28.60 -11.45
CA PRO A 51 17.73 27.77 -12.39
C PRO A 51 19.24 28.02 -12.36
N SER A 52 19.67 29.23 -11.98
CA SER A 52 21.08 29.57 -11.80
C SER A 52 21.74 28.92 -10.58
N ASP A 53 20.96 28.55 -9.56
CA ASP A 53 21.48 27.87 -8.36
C ASP A 53 21.63 26.36 -8.55
N GLU A 54 20.92 25.77 -9.51
CA GLU A 54 20.86 24.32 -9.70
C GLU A 54 22.24 23.66 -9.82
N PRO A 55 23.19 24.15 -10.66
CA PRO A 55 24.51 23.52 -10.77
C PRO A 55 25.28 23.51 -9.44
N ARG A 56 25.18 24.59 -8.67
CA ARG A 56 25.84 24.73 -7.36
C ARG A 56 25.25 23.78 -6.33
N LEU A 57 23.93 23.62 -6.32
CA LEU A 57 23.23 22.74 -5.38
C LEU A 57 23.47 21.26 -5.68
N ILE A 58 23.51 20.88 -6.97
CA ILE A 58 23.88 19.52 -7.40
C ILE A 58 25.31 19.19 -6.95
N ASP A 59 26.28 20.07 -7.21
CA ASP A 59 27.65 19.85 -6.78
C ASP A 59 27.79 19.77 -5.24
N LEU A 60 27.02 20.56 -4.49
CA LEU A 60 26.98 20.45 -3.03
C LEU A 60 26.42 19.10 -2.57
N HIS A 61 25.33 18.63 -3.20
CA HIS A 61 24.75 17.32 -2.95
C HIS A 61 25.76 16.20 -3.26
N ASP A 62 26.39 16.23 -4.42
CA ASP A 62 27.30 15.17 -4.87
C ASP A 62 28.51 15.06 -3.96
N ARG A 63 29.08 16.20 -3.51
CA ARG A 63 30.13 16.21 -2.49
C ARG A 63 29.65 15.63 -1.15
N ALA A 64 28.40 15.92 -0.74
CA ALA A 64 27.82 15.36 0.47
C ALA A 64 27.60 13.84 0.38
N ALA A 65 27.05 13.36 -0.75
CA ALA A 65 26.82 11.96 -1.03
C ALA A 65 28.15 11.20 -1.08
N PHE A 66 29.14 11.73 -1.80
CA PHE A 66 30.48 11.15 -1.90
C PHE A 66 31.13 10.93 -0.52
N GLN A 67 30.97 11.89 0.38
CA GLN A 67 31.44 11.85 1.77
C GLN A 67 30.58 10.97 2.71
N GLY A 68 29.49 10.38 2.22
CA GLY A 68 28.59 9.53 3.03
C GLY A 68 27.69 10.31 3.99
N ARG A 69 27.43 11.60 3.73
CA ARG A 69 26.56 12.45 4.56
C ARG A 69 25.07 12.32 4.21
N ILE A 70 24.75 11.55 3.17
CA ILE A 70 23.38 11.31 2.73
C ILE A 70 22.97 9.90 3.14
N SER A 71 21.82 9.80 3.79
CA SER A 71 21.16 8.52 4.07
C SER A 71 19.69 8.63 3.75
N LYS A 72 19.06 7.48 3.52
CA LYS A 72 17.63 7.40 3.24
C LYS A 72 16.88 6.81 4.41
N PHE A 73 15.87 7.53 4.88
CA PHE A 73 14.94 7.03 5.86
C PHE A 73 13.65 6.57 5.17
N VAL A 74 13.27 5.31 5.37
CA VAL A 74 12.10 4.69 4.72
C VAL A 74 11.15 4.15 5.80
N PRO A 75 9.97 4.76 5.97
CA PRO A 75 8.96 4.20 6.85
C PRO A 75 8.29 2.97 6.20
N ALA A 76 8.63 1.77 6.68
CA ALA A 76 8.23 0.49 6.07
C ALA A 76 7.38 -0.41 6.99
N SER A 77 6.85 0.14 8.09
CA SER A 77 6.11 -0.61 9.12
C SER A 77 4.65 -0.89 8.77
N GLY A 78 4.12 -0.28 7.70
CA GLY A 78 2.71 -0.41 7.33
C GLY A 78 2.35 -1.80 6.78
N VAL A 79 1.24 -2.36 7.26
CA VAL A 79 0.62 -3.58 6.72
C VAL A 79 -0.29 -3.31 5.52
N GLY A 80 -0.40 -4.28 4.62
CA GLY A 80 -1.17 -4.15 3.38
C GLY A 80 -2.69 -4.07 3.54
N SER A 81 -3.25 -4.35 4.72
CA SER A 81 -4.68 -4.60 4.96
C SER A 81 -5.63 -3.59 4.27
N ARG A 82 -5.37 -2.29 4.37
CA ARG A 82 -6.20 -1.24 3.74
C ARG A 82 -6.23 -1.32 2.21
N MET A 83 -5.14 -1.74 1.57
CA MET A 83 -5.06 -1.91 0.11
C MET A 83 -6.01 -3.00 -0.40
N PHE A 84 -6.28 -4.01 0.43
CA PHE A 84 -7.08 -5.18 0.07
C PHE A 84 -8.52 -5.13 0.62
N GLN A 85 -8.93 -4.06 1.31
CA GLN A 85 -10.28 -3.95 1.91
C GLN A 85 -11.41 -4.14 0.92
N ARG A 86 -11.32 -3.53 -0.27
CA ARG A 86 -12.34 -3.69 -1.31
C ARG A 86 -12.37 -5.11 -1.86
N LEU A 87 -11.23 -5.76 -2.00
CA LEU A 87 -11.15 -7.17 -2.42
C LEU A 87 -11.75 -8.11 -1.36
N PHE A 88 -11.58 -7.83 -0.07
CA PHE A 88 -12.32 -8.55 0.99
C PHE A 88 -13.82 -8.30 0.93
N ALA A 89 -14.26 -7.08 0.66
CA ALA A 89 -15.68 -6.79 0.46
C ALA A 89 -16.26 -7.57 -0.72
N LEU A 90 -15.51 -7.67 -1.83
CA LEU A 90 -15.87 -8.52 -2.97
C LEU A 90 -15.95 -9.99 -2.57
N LYS A 91 -14.93 -10.51 -1.87
CA LYS A 91 -14.91 -11.90 -1.40
C LYS A 91 -16.11 -12.21 -0.52
N ASN A 92 -16.45 -11.35 0.43
CA ASN A 92 -17.50 -11.63 1.40
C ASN A 92 -18.92 -11.46 0.84
N ARG A 93 -19.10 -10.61 -0.19
CA ARG A 93 -20.43 -10.28 -0.73
C ARG A 93 -20.73 -10.96 -2.07
N TYR A 94 -19.69 -11.30 -2.82
CA TYR A 94 -19.78 -11.67 -4.23
C TYR A 94 -18.92 -12.90 -4.60
N ALA A 95 -18.42 -13.66 -3.62
CA ALA A 95 -17.61 -14.85 -3.89
C ALA A 95 -18.30 -15.83 -4.87
N ASP A 96 -19.60 -16.06 -4.67
CA ASP A 96 -20.36 -17.04 -5.46
C ASP A 96 -21.02 -16.45 -6.71
N MET A 97 -20.75 -15.17 -7.01
CA MET A 97 -21.34 -14.50 -8.19
C MET A 97 -20.54 -14.79 -9.44
N THR A 98 -21.26 -15.14 -10.51
CA THR A 98 -20.69 -15.26 -11.85
C THR A 98 -20.37 -13.88 -12.43
N ARG A 99 -19.67 -13.87 -13.56
CA ARG A 99 -19.43 -12.64 -14.33
C ARG A 99 -20.74 -11.92 -14.71
N THR A 100 -21.75 -12.68 -15.14
CA THR A 100 -23.06 -12.15 -15.52
C THR A 100 -23.79 -11.53 -14.33
N ASP A 101 -23.67 -12.12 -13.13
CA ASP A 101 -24.25 -11.55 -11.91
C ASP A 101 -23.62 -10.19 -11.56
N LEU A 102 -22.30 -10.07 -11.69
CA LEU A 102 -21.60 -8.80 -11.49
C LEU A 102 -22.04 -7.75 -12.53
N GLU A 103 -22.11 -8.12 -13.81
CA GLU A 103 -22.59 -7.24 -14.89
C GLU A 103 -24.02 -6.76 -14.65
N TYR A 104 -24.90 -7.65 -14.16
CA TYR A 104 -26.25 -7.28 -13.76
C TYR A 104 -26.26 -6.27 -12.60
N LYS A 105 -25.45 -6.48 -11.56
CA LYS A 105 -25.31 -5.53 -10.44
C LYS A 105 -24.76 -4.18 -10.89
N ILE A 106 -23.84 -4.15 -11.85
CA ILE A 106 -23.31 -2.91 -12.43
C ILE A 106 -24.42 -2.12 -13.12
N LYS A 107 -25.29 -2.78 -13.89
CA LYS A 107 -26.47 -2.14 -14.51
C LYS A 107 -27.44 -1.55 -13.47
N GLN A 108 -27.44 -2.08 -12.24
CA GLN A 108 -28.19 -1.53 -11.10
C GLN A 108 -27.44 -0.40 -10.36
N GLY A 109 -26.30 0.07 -10.87
CA GLY A 109 -25.50 1.14 -10.26
C GLY A 109 -24.58 0.70 -9.12
N ASN A 110 -24.28 -0.59 -8.98
CA ASN A 110 -23.40 -1.09 -7.93
C ASN A 110 -21.91 -0.84 -8.26
N LYS A 111 -21.33 0.19 -7.63
CA LYS A 111 -19.91 0.58 -7.80
C LYS A 111 -18.90 -0.44 -7.27
N GLU A 112 -19.27 -1.30 -6.33
CA GLU A 112 -18.37 -2.35 -5.84
C GLU A 112 -18.24 -3.48 -6.86
N ALA A 113 -19.36 -3.89 -7.47
CA ALA A 113 -19.35 -4.85 -8.58
C ALA A 113 -18.54 -4.32 -9.78
N GLU A 114 -18.68 -3.03 -10.09
CA GLU A 114 -17.90 -2.37 -11.14
C GLU A 114 -16.40 -2.44 -10.86
N TYR A 115 -15.98 -2.10 -9.63
CA TYR A 115 -14.60 -2.22 -9.21
C TYR A 115 -14.08 -3.67 -9.30
N GLY A 116 -14.89 -4.65 -8.86
CA GLY A 116 -14.50 -6.06 -8.92
C GLY A 116 -14.30 -6.53 -10.34
N LEU A 117 -15.24 -6.25 -11.25
CA LEU A 117 -15.10 -6.63 -12.64
C LEU A 117 -13.91 -5.94 -13.31
N HIS A 118 -13.67 -4.66 -13.01
CA HIS A 118 -12.49 -3.94 -13.47
C HIS A 118 -11.19 -4.58 -12.96
N PHE A 119 -11.14 -4.97 -11.68
CA PHE A 119 -10.00 -5.66 -11.07
C PHE A 119 -9.70 -6.97 -11.80
N PHE A 120 -10.70 -7.84 -12.01
CA PHE A 120 -10.51 -9.12 -12.69
C PHE A 120 -10.13 -8.96 -14.17
N ASN A 121 -10.74 -8.00 -14.88
CA ASN A 121 -10.34 -7.71 -16.27
C ASN A 121 -8.92 -7.17 -16.39
N SER A 122 -8.41 -6.54 -15.33
CA SER A 122 -7.05 -6.01 -15.26
C SER A 122 -6.06 -6.97 -14.60
N LEU A 123 -6.47 -8.20 -14.26
CA LEU A 123 -5.68 -9.11 -13.43
C LEU A 123 -4.27 -9.36 -14.01
N THR A 124 -4.18 -9.48 -15.34
CA THR A 124 -2.91 -9.69 -16.08
C THR A 124 -1.91 -8.53 -15.94
N LYS A 125 -2.37 -7.33 -15.58
CA LYS A 125 -1.53 -6.13 -15.39
C LYS A 125 -0.90 -6.07 -14.01
N TYR A 126 -1.39 -6.86 -13.05
CA TYR A 126 -0.86 -6.80 -11.69
C TYR A 126 0.50 -7.51 -11.57
N PRO A 127 1.38 -7.00 -10.70
CA PRO A 127 2.71 -7.60 -10.49
C PRO A 127 2.66 -9.03 -9.94
N PHE A 128 1.59 -9.40 -9.23
CA PHE A 128 1.39 -10.75 -8.68
C PHE A 128 0.76 -11.74 -9.67
N TYR A 129 0.51 -11.33 -10.93
CA TYR A 129 -0.16 -12.20 -11.90
C TYR A 129 0.64 -13.47 -12.22
N SER A 130 1.96 -13.37 -12.40
CA SER A 130 2.81 -14.54 -12.65
C SER A 130 2.75 -15.53 -11.49
N ALA A 131 2.82 -15.04 -10.25
CA ALA A 131 2.68 -15.87 -9.05
C ALA A 131 1.30 -16.56 -9.00
N LEU A 132 0.21 -15.88 -9.40
CA LEU A 132 -1.10 -16.51 -9.54
C LEU A 132 -1.09 -17.62 -10.61
N CYS A 133 -0.49 -17.37 -11.78
CA CYS A 133 -0.36 -18.39 -12.83
C CYS A 133 0.42 -19.61 -12.34
N GLU A 134 1.53 -19.42 -11.63
CA GLU A 134 2.31 -20.51 -11.05
C GLU A 134 1.50 -21.30 -10.01
N SER A 135 0.69 -20.62 -9.21
CA SER A 135 -0.08 -21.24 -8.12
C SER A 135 -1.35 -21.96 -8.57
N ILE A 136 -1.98 -21.52 -9.65
CA ILE A 136 -3.29 -22.04 -10.12
C ILE A 136 -3.15 -22.81 -11.46
N GLY A 137 -2.14 -22.48 -12.26
CA GLY A 137 -2.03 -22.83 -13.68
C GLY A 137 -2.59 -21.71 -14.55
N GLU A 138 -1.81 -21.27 -15.56
CA GLU A 138 -2.19 -20.14 -16.42
C GLU A 138 -3.51 -20.39 -17.16
N GLU A 139 -3.67 -21.57 -17.77
CA GLU A 139 -4.88 -21.91 -18.52
C GLU A 139 -6.11 -21.96 -17.61
N LYS A 140 -5.98 -22.58 -16.44
CA LYS A 140 -7.03 -22.63 -15.43
C LYS A 140 -7.40 -21.25 -14.91
N LEU A 141 -6.41 -20.36 -14.73
CA LEU A 141 -6.67 -18.98 -14.33
C LEU A 141 -7.42 -18.20 -15.43
N ARG A 142 -7.07 -18.40 -16.71
CA ARG A 142 -7.79 -17.81 -17.85
C ARG A 142 -9.23 -18.32 -17.90
N GLU A 143 -9.44 -19.62 -17.73
CA GLU A 143 -10.77 -20.24 -17.66
C GLU A 143 -11.59 -19.66 -16.50
N MET A 144 -11.01 -19.54 -15.30
CA MET A 144 -11.68 -18.95 -14.14
C MET A 144 -12.08 -17.49 -14.37
N MET A 145 -11.22 -16.70 -15.02
CA MET A 145 -11.54 -15.31 -15.39
C MET A 145 -12.66 -15.22 -16.42
N ALA A 146 -12.71 -16.16 -17.37
CA ALA A 146 -13.75 -16.20 -18.41
C ALA A 146 -15.10 -16.67 -17.84
N THR A 147 -15.09 -17.71 -17.02
CA THR A 147 -16.29 -18.32 -16.41
C THR A 147 -16.79 -17.58 -15.17
N GLY A 148 -16.00 -16.67 -14.61
CA GLY A 148 -16.37 -15.88 -13.45
C GLY A 148 -16.17 -16.60 -12.10
N GLN A 149 -15.27 -17.58 -12.04
CA GLN A 149 -14.90 -18.29 -10.81
C GLN A 149 -13.93 -17.46 -9.95
N PHE A 150 -14.37 -16.27 -9.54
CA PHE A 150 -13.53 -15.27 -8.89
C PHE A 150 -13.18 -15.60 -7.43
N ALA A 151 -14.00 -16.39 -6.73
CA ALA A 151 -13.76 -16.80 -5.35
C ALA A 151 -12.36 -17.41 -5.14
N VAL A 152 -11.94 -18.30 -6.04
CA VAL A 152 -10.65 -18.99 -5.93
C VAL A 152 -9.48 -18.01 -6.05
N ILE A 153 -9.59 -17.03 -6.96
CA ILE A 153 -8.59 -15.97 -7.14
C ILE A 153 -8.50 -15.10 -5.87
N LEU A 154 -9.65 -14.68 -5.33
CA LEU A 154 -9.72 -13.88 -4.11
C LEU A 154 -9.20 -14.64 -2.89
N GLU A 155 -9.55 -15.92 -2.75
CA GLU A 155 -9.03 -16.79 -1.68
C GLU A 155 -7.50 -16.88 -1.77
N ARG A 156 -6.97 -17.14 -2.98
CA ARG A 156 -5.53 -17.26 -3.19
C ARG A 156 -4.78 -15.95 -2.90
N LEU A 157 -5.36 -14.78 -3.18
CA LEU A 157 -4.71 -13.50 -2.90
C LEU A 157 -4.76 -13.11 -1.42
N LEU A 158 -5.91 -13.33 -0.77
CA LEU A 158 -6.27 -12.63 0.47
C LEU A 158 -6.02 -13.44 1.74
N THR A 159 -6.01 -14.77 1.67
CA THR A 159 -6.03 -15.61 2.87
C THR A 159 -4.73 -16.36 3.09
N LYS A 160 -4.61 -16.97 4.28
CA LYS A 160 -3.45 -17.77 4.69
C LYS A 160 -3.28 -19.05 3.88
N THR A 161 -4.31 -19.53 3.19
CA THR A 161 -4.22 -20.70 2.30
C THR A 161 -3.58 -20.33 0.95
N GLY A 162 -3.42 -19.03 0.67
CA GLY A 162 -2.72 -18.50 -0.47
C GLY A 162 -1.56 -17.58 -0.09
N PHE A 163 -1.43 -16.47 -0.79
CA PHE A 163 -0.32 -15.53 -0.62
C PHE A 163 -0.43 -14.68 0.64
N ASN A 164 -1.63 -14.56 1.22
CA ASN A 164 -1.86 -13.81 2.44
C ASN A 164 -1.38 -12.34 2.35
N TYR A 165 -1.47 -11.72 1.17
CA TYR A 165 -0.96 -10.37 0.94
C TYR A 165 -1.47 -9.30 1.93
N PRO A 166 -2.74 -9.31 2.37
CA PRO A 166 -3.23 -8.31 3.31
C PRO A 166 -2.48 -8.27 4.65
N ASN A 167 -1.87 -9.40 5.04
CA ASN A 167 -1.14 -9.55 6.30
C ASN A 167 0.39 -9.45 6.11
N LYS A 168 0.86 -9.19 4.89
CA LYS A 168 2.28 -8.91 4.64
C LYS A 168 2.58 -7.42 4.84
N PRO A 169 3.81 -7.07 5.26
CA PRO A 169 4.27 -5.68 5.23
C PRO A 169 4.22 -5.17 3.79
N LYS A 170 3.79 -3.92 3.60
CA LYS A 170 3.66 -3.30 2.27
C LYS A 170 4.97 -3.37 1.47
N GLY A 171 6.10 -3.24 2.17
CA GLY A 171 7.44 -3.33 1.60
C GLY A 171 7.78 -4.66 0.91
N LEU A 172 7.02 -5.72 1.18
CA LEU A 172 7.20 -7.06 0.59
C LEU A 172 6.11 -7.43 -0.43
N LEU A 173 5.15 -6.54 -0.69
CA LEU A 173 4.13 -6.81 -1.70
C LEU A 173 4.74 -6.73 -3.11
N PRO A 174 4.29 -7.58 -4.05
CA PRO A 174 4.53 -7.38 -5.47
C PRO A 174 4.07 -5.99 -5.89
N PHE A 175 4.97 -5.15 -6.41
CA PHE A 175 4.69 -3.74 -6.65
C PHE A 175 4.88 -3.32 -8.11
N HIS A 176 6.04 -3.61 -8.70
CA HIS A 176 6.29 -3.37 -10.11
C HIS A 176 6.67 -4.66 -10.83
N ARG A 177 6.33 -4.75 -12.11
CA ARG A 177 6.77 -5.82 -12.99
C ARG A 177 7.58 -5.22 -14.13
N TYR A 178 8.87 -5.55 -14.17
CA TYR A 178 9.80 -5.20 -15.25
C TYR A 178 10.09 -6.47 -16.04
N ASN A 179 9.45 -6.60 -17.21
CA ASN A 179 9.47 -7.83 -17.99
C ASN A 179 9.07 -9.03 -17.11
N GLU A 180 9.94 -10.03 -16.97
CA GLU A 180 9.71 -11.23 -16.15
C GLU A 180 10.07 -11.05 -14.66
N LYS A 181 10.53 -9.87 -14.24
CA LYS A 181 10.95 -9.63 -12.85
C LYS A 181 9.96 -8.77 -12.09
N VAL A 182 9.57 -9.23 -10.91
CA VAL A 182 8.73 -8.49 -9.98
C VAL A 182 9.61 -7.83 -8.91
N ARG A 183 9.42 -6.53 -8.70
CA ARG A 183 10.04 -5.78 -7.61
C ARG A 183 9.01 -5.48 -6.52
N THR A 184 9.51 -5.44 -5.29
CA THR A 184 8.77 -5.00 -4.11
C THR A 184 9.17 -3.55 -3.80
N PRO A 185 8.42 -2.82 -2.96
CA PRO A 185 8.79 -1.45 -2.62
C PRO A 185 10.15 -1.36 -1.92
N ILE A 186 10.55 -2.39 -1.16
CA ILE A 186 11.91 -2.47 -0.60
C ILE A 186 12.95 -2.45 -1.72
N HIS A 187 12.80 -3.29 -2.75
CA HIS A 187 13.72 -3.30 -3.89
C HIS A 187 13.78 -1.95 -4.60
N GLU A 188 12.65 -1.27 -4.80
CA GLU A 188 12.64 0.06 -5.40
C GLU A 188 13.39 1.08 -4.54
N HIS A 189 13.19 1.05 -3.22
CA HIS A 189 13.90 1.96 -2.34
C HIS A 189 15.41 1.74 -2.32
N LEU A 190 15.88 0.49 -2.48
CA LEU A 190 17.31 0.18 -2.64
C LEU A 190 17.88 0.80 -3.93
N VAL A 191 17.19 0.60 -5.06
CA VAL A 191 17.61 1.14 -6.36
C VAL A 191 17.58 2.67 -6.36
N GLU A 192 16.51 3.25 -5.82
CA GLU A 192 16.37 4.70 -5.68
C GLU A 192 17.47 5.29 -4.78
N ALA A 193 17.81 4.63 -3.67
CA ALA A 193 18.88 5.10 -2.79
C ALA A 193 20.27 5.03 -3.48
N GLN A 194 20.49 4.06 -4.36
CA GLN A 194 21.72 3.99 -5.15
C GLN A 194 21.89 5.21 -6.07
N ALA A 195 20.79 5.81 -6.54
CA ALA A 195 20.82 6.92 -7.46
C ALA A 195 21.35 8.22 -6.82
N TYR A 196 21.05 8.48 -5.54
CA TYR A 196 21.39 9.76 -4.90
C TYR A 196 22.19 9.65 -3.58
N ALA A 197 22.21 8.50 -2.92
CA ALA A 197 22.88 8.33 -1.61
C ALA A 197 24.14 7.45 -1.68
N LYS A 198 24.65 7.17 -2.88
CA LYS A 198 25.84 6.35 -3.09
C LYS A 198 27.12 7.15 -2.76
N THR A 199 27.95 6.59 -1.89
CA THR A 199 29.23 7.20 -1.50
C THR A 199 30.32 6.98 -2.53
N GLY A 200 31.47 7.65 -2.33
CA GLY A 200 32.68 7.42 -3.14
C GLY A 200 33.22 5.99 -3.07
N THR A 201 32.85 5.23 -2.04
CA THR A 201 33.21 3.79 -1.90
C THR A 201 32.15 2.86 -2.48
N GLY A 202 31.07 3.39 -3.07
CA GLY A 202 29.97 2.63 -3.63
C GLY A 202 28.95 2.11 -2.60
N ARG A 203 29.08 2.50 -1.32
CA ARG A 203 28.12 2.12 -0.26
C ARG A 203 26.90 3.03 -0.26
N VAL A 204 25.78 2.54 0.27
CA VAL A 204 24.53 3.28 0.43
C VAL A 204 23.99 3.01 1.84
N SER A 205 23.57 4.06 2.55
CA SER A 205 23.01 3.95 3.90
C SER A 205 21.50 4.17 3.88
N ILE A 206 20.75 3.15 4.32
CA ILE A 206 19.28 3.18 4.35
C ILE A 206 18.80 2.70 5.72
N HIS A 207 17.83 3.40 6.30
CA HIS A 207 17.16 3.04 7.53
C HIS A 207 15.71 2.72 7.21
N PHE A 208 15.31 1.45 7.37
CA PHE A 208 13.91 1.03 7.31
C PHE A 208 13.31 0.97 8.71
N THR A 209 12.16 1.61 8.94
CA THR A 209 11.38 1.31 10.14
C THR A 209 10.46 0.14 9.85
N VAL A 210 10.65 -0.97 10.55
CA VAL A 210 9.90 -2.22 10.34
C VAL A 210 9.25 -2.61 11.67
N SER A 211 8.01 -3.12 11.62
CA SER A 211 7.38 -3.68 12.82
C SER A 211 8.15 -4.91 13.29
N PRO A 212 8.30 -5.16 14.61
CA PRO A 212 8.96 -6.37 15.12
C PRO A 212 8.45 -7.66 14.48
N ASP A 213 7.12 -7.78 14.29
CA ASP A 213 6.46 -8.95 13.69
C ASP A 213 6.85 -9.22 12.22
N HIS A 214 7.51 -8.27 11.57
CA HIS A 214 7.89 -8.34 10.15
C HIS A 214 9.40 -8.28 9.93
N LEU A 215 10.20 -8.09 10.99
CA LEU A 215 11.64 -7.88 10.89
C LEU A 215 12.33 -9.04 10.16
N ASP A 216 12.10 -10.28 10.59
CA ASP A 216 12.73 -11.47 10.01
C ASP A 216 12.39 -11.61 8.53
N SER A 217 11.12 -11.42 8.16
CA SER A 217 10.67 -11.51 6.77
C SER A 217 11.30 -10.45 5.87
N VAL A 218 11.54 -9.25 6.41
CA VAL A 218 12.18 -8.16 5.67
C VAL A 218 13.68 -8.41 5.55
N GLN A 219 14.34 -8.88 6.61
CA GLN A 219 15.76 -9.23 6.58
C GLN A 219 16.04 -10.36 5.58
N GLN A 220 15.24 -11.43 5.60
CA GLN A 220 15.36 -12.53 4.65
C GLN A 220 15.10 -12.07 3.20
N HIS A 221 14.27 -11.06 2.98
CA HIS A 221 14.00 -10.54 1.65
C HIS A 221 15.12 -9.63 1.12
N ILE A 222 15.90 -9.02 2.01
CA ILE A 222 17.02 -8.13 1.63
C ILE A 222 18.32 -8.93 1.43
N ASN A 223 18.54 -9.99 2.21
CA ASN A 223 19.74 -10.85 2.17
C ASN A 223 19.65 -11.93 1.09
#